data_AF-A0A2K6JLY9-F1
#
_entry.id   AF-A0A2K6JLY9-F1
#
_cell.length_a   1.000
_cell.length_b   1.000
_cell.length_c   1.000
_cell.angle_alpha   90.00
_cell.angle_beta   90.00
_cell.angle_gamma   90.00
#
_symmetry.space_group_name_H-M   'P 1'
#
loop_
_entity.id
_entity.type
_entity.pdbx_description
1 polymer ?
#
loop_
_entity_poly.entity_id
_entity_poly.type
_entity_poly.pdbx_seq_one_letter_code
_entity_poly.pdbx_strand_id
1 'polypeptide(L)'
;MAPVKISHVVSFSSQDPRYPVQNLLNPDNPRRPWLSCPQDKSGQLKVELQLERAVPIGYIDVGNCGCAFLQIDVGRSSWPVDRAFVTLLPATMLMSLTDSKQGKNHSGVRMFKDDAVAHACNPSTLGDRGRWII
;
A
#
# COMPACT_ATOMS: atom_id res chain seq x y z
N MET A 1 -10.09 -14.30 -9.81
CA MET A 1 -9.97 -12.86 -10.15
C MET A 1 -8.52 -12.60 -10.55
N ALA A 2 -8.26 -11.87 -11.63
CA ALA A 2 -6.87 -11.61 -12.06
C ALA A 2 -6.22 -10.54 -11.18
N PRO A 3 -4.91 -10.62 -10.88
CA PRO A 3 -4.19 -9.57 -10.17
C PRO A 3 -4.35 -8.21 -10.85
N VAL A 4 -4.59 -7.17 -10.06
CA VAL A 4 -4.65 -5.81 -10.56
C VAL A 4 -3.23 -5.33 -10.84
N LYS A 5 -2.97 -4.90 -12.07
CA LYS A 5 -1.65 -4.41 -12.48
C LYS A 5 -1.47 -2.95 -12.10
N ILE A 6 -0.33 -2.66 -11.49
CA ILE A 6 0.12 -1.30 -11.22
C ILE A 6 0.90 -0.81 -12.44
N SER A 7 0.48 0.33 -13.00
CA SER A 7 1.13 0.96 -14.13
C SER A 7 2.45 1.62 -13.73
N HIS A 8 2.39 2.54 -12.75
CA HIS A 8 3.57 3.30 -12.31
C HIS A 8 3.37 3.91 -10.93
N VAL A 9 4.48 4.38 -10.36
CA VAL A 9 4.49 5.18 -9.12
C VAL A 9 4.20 6.64 -9.48
N VAL A 10 3.17 7.22 -8.87
CA VAL A 10 2.79 8.63 -9.04
C VAL A 10 3.65 9.51 -8.13
N SER A 11 3.76 9.14 -6.86
CA SER A 11 4.54 9.86 -5.86
C SER A 11 4.98 8.93 -4.73
N PHE A 12 6.03 9.32 -4.00
CA PHE A 12 6.49 8.63 -2.80
C PHE A 12 7.14 9.61 -1.82
N SER A 13 7.17 9.30 -0.52
CA SER A 13 7.76 10.17 0.50
C SER A 13 9.27 10.00 0.67
N SER A 14 9.76 8.77 0.61
CA SER A 14 11.16 8.41 0.89
C SER A 14 11.50 7.05 0.32
N GLN A 15 12.77 6.81 0.01
CA GLN A 15 13.23 5.51 -0.47
C GLN A 15 14.71 5.25 -0.17
N ASP A 16 15.05 3.99 0.07
CA ASP A 16 16.43 3.52 0.06
C ASP A 16 16.94 3.34 -1.38
N PRO A 17 18.18 3.78 -1.71
CA PRO A 17 18.73 3.63 -3.07
C PRO A 17 18.84 2.18 -3.57
N ARG A 18 18.98 1.20 -2.68
CA ARG A 18 19.07 -0.24 -3.00
C ARG A 18 17.69 -0.90 -2.97
N TYR A 19 16.76 -0.36 -2.20
CA TYR A 19 15.38 -0.86 -2.06
C TYR A 19 14.34 0.21 -2.44
N PRO A 20 14.32 0.67 -3.71
CA PRO A 20 13.47 1.77 -4.14
C PRO A 20 11.99 1.39 -4.24
N VAL A 21 11.12 2.40 -4.30
CA VAL A 21 9.67 2.22 -4.43
C VAL A 21 9.27 1.43 -5.68
N GLN A 22 10.08 1.50 -6.73
CA GLN A 22 9.86 0.80 -8.00
C GLN A 22 9.79 -0.73 -7.83
N ASN A 23 10.38 -1.28 -6.76
CA ASN A 23 10.30 -2.71 -6.48
C ASN A 23 8.85 -3.19 -6.28
N LEU A 24 7.93 -2.31 -5.84
CA LEU A 24 6.51 -2.64 -5.70
C LEU A 24 5.82 -2.96 -7.03
N LEU A 25 6.37 -2.50 -8.16
CA LEU A 25 5.81 -2.75 -9.48
C LEU A 25 6.14 -4.15 -10.02
N ASN A 26 7.06 -4.87 -9.37
CA ASN A 26 7.50 -6.19 -9.80
C ASN A 26 7.06 -7.27 -8.80
N PRO A 27 5.83 -7.81 -8.95
CA PRO A 27 5.31 -8.85 -8.04
C PRO A 27 6.09 -10.16 -8.16
N ASP A 28 6.83 -10.39 -9.26
CA ASP A 28 7.58 -11.63 -9.50
C ASP A 28 8.89 -11.70 -8.69
N ASN A 29 9.30 -10.60 -8.05
CA ASN A 29 10.50 -10.55 -7.21
C ASN A 29 10.18 -10.12 -5.76
N PRO A 30 9.48 -10.97 -4.97
CA PRO A 30 9.04 -10.64 -3.62
C PRO A 30 10.18 -10.44 -2.63
N ARG A 31 11.44 -10.73 -3.01
CA ARG A 31 12.63 -10.51 -2.18
C ARG A 31 13.14 -9.07 -2.21
N ARG A 32 12.53 -8.20 -3.00
CA ARG A 32 12.91 -6.79 -3.10
C ARG A 32 11.80 -5.91 -2.48
N PRO A 33 11.88 -5.61 -1.18
CA PRO A 33 10.94 -4.67 -0.58
C PRO A 33 11.20 -3.23 -1.06
N TRP A 34 10.26 -2.36 -0.77
CA TRP A 34 10.50 -0.91 -0.71
C TRP A 34 10.82 -0.54 0.74
N LEU A 35 11.92 0.18 0.97
CA LEU A 35 12.34 0.65 2.29
C LEU A 35 12.52 2.16 2.31
N SER A 36 12.43 2.78 3.49
CA SER A 36 12.75 4.20 3.68
C SER A 36 14.24 4.45 3.50
N CYS A 37 14.58 5.69 3.15
CA CYS A 37 15.95 6.15 3.25
C CYS A 37 16.47 5.96 4.70
N PRO A 38 17.70 5.44 4.93
CA PRO A 38 18.22 5.24 6.29
C PRO A 38 18.30 6.52 7.14
N GLN A 39 18.38 7.68 6.49
CA GLN A 39 18.38 8.99 7.14
C GLN A 39 16.97 9.51 7.47
N ASP A 40 15.92 8.90 6.91
CA ASP A 40 14.54 9.27 7.16
C ASP A 40 14.09 8.74 8.53
N LYS A 41 13.67 9.67 9.39
CA LYS A 41 13.19 9.41 10.76
C LYS A 41 11.73 9.82 10.94
N SER A 42 11.00 10.03 9.84
CA SER A 42 9.58 10.42 9.86
C SER A 42 8.67 9.38 10.53
N GLY A 43 9.10 8.11 10.55
CA GLY A 43 8.31 7.00 11.07
C GLY A 43 7.12 6.63 10.19
N GLN A 44 7.04 7.17 8.97
CA GLN A 44 5.96 6.91 8.03
C GLN A 44 6.44 7.00 6.59
N LEU A 45 6.05 6.02 5.79
CA LEU A 45 6.23 5.96 4.35
C LEU A 45 4.89 6.13 3.63
N LYS A 46 4.90 6.88 2.54
CA LYS A 46 3.72 7.06 1.69
C LYS A 46 4.09 6.83 0.24
N VAL A 47 3.26 6.08 -0.47
CA VAL A 47 3.35 5.91 -1.92
C VAL A 47 1.97 6.06 -2.54
N GLU A 48 1.93 6.70 -3.69
CA GLU A 48 0.76 6.74 -4.55
C GLU A 48 1.07 5.96 -5.83
N LEU A 49 0.19 5.02 -6.15
CA LEU A 49 0.33 4.07 -7.25
C LEU A 49 -0.83 4.25 -8.22
N GLN A 50 -0.51 4.35 -9.50
CA GLN A 50 -1.50 4.35 -10.58
C GLN A 50 -1.69 2.92 -11.07
N LEU A 51 -2.93 2.44 -11.04
CA LEU A 51 -3.36 1.18 -11.63
C LEU A 51 -3.55 1.34 -13.14
N GLU A 52 -3.41 0.26 -13.90
CA GLU A 52 -3.61 0.29 -15.36
C GLU A 52 -5.03 0.72 -15.76
N ARG A 53 -6.02 0.43 -14.93
CA ARG A 53 -7.42 0.81 -15.13
C ARG A 53 -8.17 0.86 -13.81
N ALA A 54 -9.28 1.59 -13.78
CA ALA A 54 -10.19 1.57 -12.63
C ALA A 54 -10.87 0.20 -12.53
N VAL A 55 -10.71 -0.46 -11.38
CA VAL A 55 -11.34 -1.75 -11.07
C VAL A 55 -11.87 -1.76 -9.63
N PRO A 56 -12.91 -2.54 -9.33
CA PRO A 56 -13.23 -2.85 -7.95
C PRO A 56 -12.10 -3.70 -7.34
N ILE A 57 -11.70 -3.37 -6.11
CA ILE A 57 -10.68 -4.11 -5.36
C ILE A 57 -11.41 -5.01 -4.36
N GLY A 58 -11.42 -6.32 -4.62
CA GLY A 58 -12.02 -7.31 -3.69
C GLY A 58 -11.02 -7.94 -2.72
N TYR A 59 -9.74 -7.92 -3.04
CA TYR A 59 -8.68 -8.53 -2.22
C TYR A 59 -7.40 -7.71 -2.29
N ILE A 60 -6.69 -7.63 -1.16
CA ILE A 60 -5.40 -6.95 -1.06
C ILE A 60 -4.43 -7.84 -0.29
N ASP A 61 -3.32 -8.20 -0.94
CA ASP A 61 -2.23 -8.96 -0.33
C ASP A 61 -1.04 -8.03 -0.11
N VAL A 62 -0.53 -7.99 1.12
CA VAL A 62 0.54 -7.05 1.50
C VAL A 62 1.67 -7.78 2.19
N GLY A 63 2.84 -7.76 1.56
CA GLY A 63 4.10 -8.18 2.17
C GLY A 63 4.63 -7.09 3.08
N ASN A 64 4.69 -7.35 4.38
CA ASN A 64 5.31 -6.45 5.33
C ASN A 64 6.83 -6.60 5.32
N CYS A 65 7.55 -5.50 5.49
CA CYS A 65 8.99 -5.51 5.73
C CYS A 65 9.35 -4.50 6.84
N GLY A 66 8.91 -4.78 8.07
CA GLY A 66 9.21 -3.99 9.27
C GLY A 66 8.24 -2.84 9.58
N CYS A 67 7.09 -2.77 8.91
CA CYS A 67 6.05 -1.80 9.20
C CYS A 67 5.13 -2.27 10.35
N ALA A 68 4.77 -1.34 11.23
CA ALA A 68 3.84 -1.58 12.33
C ALA A 68 2.37 -1.41 11.92
N PHE A 69 2.03 -0.41 11.09
CA PHE A 69 0.67 -0.07 10.71
C PHE A 69 0.55 0.22 9.21
N LEU A 70 -0.48 -0.33 8.58
CA LEU A 70 -0.79 -0.09 7.18
C LEU A 70 -2.16 0.55 7.02
N GLN A 71 -2.24 1.62 6.23
CA GLN A 71 -3.48 2.18 5.72
C GLN A 71 -3.44 2.21 4.18
N ILE A 72 -4.58 1.90 3.56
CA ILE A 72 -4.75 1.98 2.12
C ILE A 72 -5.96 2.86 1.83
N ASP A 73 -5.74 3.91 1.05
CA ASP A 73 -6.78 4.77 0.52
C ASP A 73 -6.84 4.63 -1.02
N VAL A 74 -8.01 4.85 -1.60
CA VAL A 74 -8.23 4.79 -3.05
C VAL A 74 -8.85 6.06 -3.59
N GLY A 75 -8.51 6.37 -4.83
CA GLY A 75 -9.07 7.49 -5.55
C GLY A 75 -9.16 7.23 -7.04
N ARG A 76 -9.65 8.22 -7.78
CA ARG A 76 -9.54 8.22 -9.25
C ARG A 76 -8.62 9.32 -9.72
N SER A 77 -7.84 9.02 -10.75
CA SER A 77 -7.07 10.01 -11.49
C SER A 77 -7.95 11.09 -12.13
N SER A 78 -9.21 10.74 -12.46
CA SER A 78 -10.21 11.65 -13.01
C SER A 78 -10.94 12.47 -11.94
N TRP A 79 -10.66 12.28 -10.65
CA TRP A 79 -11.28 13.09 -9.61
C TRP A 79 -10.74 14.52 -9.63
N PRO A 80 -11.58 15.50 -9.23
CA PRO A 80 -11.10 16.85 -8.95
C PRO A 80 -9.91 16.82 -7.97
N VAL A 81 -8.97 17.74 -8.13
CA VAL A 81 -7.73 17.81 -7.33
C VAL A 81 -8.03 17.98 -5.83
N ASP A 82 -9.13 18.63 -5.49
CA ASP A 82 -9.62 18.87 -4.13
C ASP A 82 -10.37 17.68 -3.52
N ARG A 83 -10.71 16.66 -4.32
CA ARG A 83 -11.38 15.47 -3.81
C ARG A 83 -10.39 14.56 -3.10
N ALA A 84 -10.63 14.34 -1.80
CA ALA A 84 -9.83 13.44 -0.98
C ALA A 84 -9.95 11.97 -1.42
N PHE A 85 -8.87 11.22 -1.19
CA PHE A 85 -8.89 9.75 -1.26
C PHE A 85 -9.88 9.19 -0.23
N VAL A 86 -10.46 8.03 -0.54
CA VAL A 86 -11.37 7.31 0.32
C VAL A 86 -10.64 6.13 0.96
N THR A 87 -10.71 5.99 2.28
CA THR A 87 -10.06 4.88 2.98
C THR A 87 -10.70 3.55 2.62
N LEU A 88 -9.88 2.66 2.05
CA LEU A 88 -10.24 1.31 1.65
C LEU A 88 -9.94 0.31 2.77
N LEU A 89 -8.75 0.43 3.36
CA LEU A 89 -8.31 -0.32 4.53
C LEU A 89 -7.90 0.69 5.59
N PRO A 90 -8.62 0.80 6.72
CA PRO A 90 -8.22 1.69 7.81
C PRO A 90 -6.87 1.25 8.38
N ALA A 91 -6.20 2.15 9.11
CA ALA A 91 -4.93 1.88 9.76
C ALA A 91 -4.98 0.56 10.57
N THR A 92 -4.33 -0.47 10.02
CA THR A 92 -4.38 -1.83 10.52
C THR A 92 -3.00 -2.25 10.99
N MET A 93 -2.92 -2.76 12.22
CA MET A 93 -1.66 -3.17 12.83
C MET A 93 -1.11 -4.44 12.16
N LEU A 94 0.03 -4.33 11.48
CA LEU A 94 0.76 -5.46 10.88
C LEU A 94 1.72 -6.13 11.87
N MET A 95 2.34 -5.37 12.77
CA MET A 95 3.24 -5.85 13.81
C MET A 95 2.90 -5.25 15.17
N SER A 96 3.03 -6.03 16.24
CA SER A 96 2.93 -5.50 17.59
C SER A 96 4.19 -4.72 17.98
N LEU A 97 4.10 -3.85 18.99
CA LEU A 97 5.27 -3.16 19.56
C LEU A 97 6.33 -4.16 20.06
N THR A 98 5.89 -5.28 20.62
CA THR A 98 6.77 -6.34 21.12
C THR A 98 7.54 -7.01 19.98
N ASP A 99 6.85 -7.33 18.88
CA ASP A 99 7.47 -7.90 17.69
C ASP A 99 8.47 -6.94 17.05
N SER A 100 8.11 -5.66 16.96
CA SER A 100 8.98 -4.59 16.43
C SER A 100 10.26 -4.45 17.26
N LYS A 101 10.17 -4.39 18.59
CA LYS A 101 11.35 -4.31 19.48
C LYS A 101 12.23 -5.56 19.43
N GLN A 102 11.65 -6.73 19.19
CA GLN A 102 12.39 -8.00 19.15
C GLN A 102 12.86 -8.39 17.73
N GLY A 103 12.52 -7.61 16.70
CA GLY A 103 12.83 -7.94 15.30
C GLY A 103 12.13 -9.20 14.78
N LYS A 104 11.08 -9.67 15.46
CA LYS A 104 10.31 -10.87 15.08
C LYS A 104 9.19 -10.50 14.12
N ASN A 105 8.75 -11.44 13.29
CA ASN A 105 7.60 -11.27 12.38
C ASN A 105 7.70 -10.07 11.41
N HIS A 106 8.93 -9.64 11.06
CA HIS A 106 9.15 -8.46 10.24
C HIS A 106 8.80 -8.65 8.76
N SER A 107 8.64 -9.89 8.29
CA SER A 107 8.49 -10.25 6.86
C SER A 107 7.19 -11.00 6.52
N GLY A 108 6.13 -10.83 7.32
CA GLY A 108 4.86 -11.52 7.11
C GLY A 108 4.02 -10.94 5.98
N VAL A 109 3.28 -11.80 5.25
CA VAL A 109 2.23 -11.36 4.31
C VAL A 109 0.88 -11.35 5.03
N ARG A 110 0.11 -10.28 4.85
CA ARG A 110 -1.28 -10.20 5.32
C ARG A 110 -2.25 -10.05 4.15
N MET A 111 -3.32 -10.83 4.19
CA MET A 111 -4.38 -10.82 3.18
C MET A 111 -5.61 -10.11 3.76
N PHE A 112 -6.17 -9.16 3.02
CA PHE A 112 -7.39 -8.45 3.35
C PHE A 112 -8.49 -8.82 2.34
N LYS A 113 -9.66 -9.18 2.84
CA LYS A 113 -10.84 -9.67 2.10
C LYS A 113 -12.05 -8.78 2.39
N ASP A 114 -13.10 -8.87 1.58
CA ASP A 114 -14.34 -8.06 1.59
C ASP A 114 -14.82 -7.53 2.96
N ASP A 115 -14.77 -8.31 4.04
CA ASP A 115 -15.23 -7.85 5.36
C ASP A 115 -14.32 -6.79 6.01
N ALA A 116 -13.03 -6.76 5.65
CA ALA A 116 -12.04 -5.81 6.14
C ALA A 116 -11.86 -4.60 5.21
N VAL A 117 -12.33 -4.73 3.96
CA VAL A 117 -12.24 -3.72 2.90
C VAL A 117 -13.55 -2.94 2.93
N ALA A 118 -13.62 -1.92 3.79
CA ALA A 118 -14.86 -1.22 4.13
C ALA A 118 -15.68 -0.81 2.88
N HIS A 119 -16.91 -1.33 2.76
CA HIS A 119 -17.97 -0.93 1.81
C HIS A 119 -17.51 -0.44 0.41
N ALA A 120 -16.48 -1.06 -0.16
CA ALA A 120 -15.88 -0.66 -1.43
C ALA A 120 -16.61 -1.19 -2.67
N CYS A 121 -17.78 -1.80 -2.48
CA CYS A 121 -18.65 -2.31 -3.54
C CYS A 121 -19.70 -1.29 -4.00
N ASN A 122 -19.39 0.02 -3.97
CA ASN A 122 -20.19 1.04 -4.63
C ASN A 122 -19.55 1.41 -5.98
N PRO A 123 -20.30 1.69 -7.06
CA PRO A 123 -19.72 2.10 -8.34
C PRO A 123 -18.87 3.39 -8.27
N SER A 124 -18.93 4.10 -7.16
CA SER A 124 -18.12 5.28 -6.82
C SER A 124 -16.73 4.98 -6.21
N THR A 125 -16.42 3.73 -5.83
CA THR A 125 -15.12 3.30 -5.24
C THR A 125 -14.23 2.51 -6.21
N LEU A 126 -14.67 2.34 -7.45
CA LEU A 126 -13.83 1.99 -8.61
C LEU A 126 -12.69 3.01 -8.67
N GLY A 127 -11.49 2.67 -8.21
CA GLY A 127 -10.33 3.55 -8.20
C GLY A 127 -9.26 3.06 -9.18
N ASP A 128 -8.59 3.97 -9.87
CA ASP A 128 -7.35 3.69 -10.59
C ASP A 128 -6.13 4.28 -9.89
N ARG A 129 -6.31 4.97 -8.75
CA ARG A 129 -5.22 5.41 -7.87
C ARG A 129 -5.33 4.75 -6.50
N GLY A 130 -4.23 4.18 -6.03
CA GLY A 130 -4.09 3.69 -4.66
C GLY A 130 -3.02 4.48 -3.92
N ARG A 131 -3.36 5.02 -2.75
CA ARG A 131 -2.41 5.62 -1.83
C ARG A 131 -2.18 4.66 -0.66
N TRP A 132 -0.94 4.29 -0.46
CA TRP A 132 -0.52 3.39 0.61
C TRP A 132 0.28 4.19 1.62
N ILE A 133 -0.13 4.10 2.87
CA ILE A 133 0.52 4.76 4.01
C ILE A 133 0.99 3.63 4.93
N ILE A 134 2.31 3.50 5.02
CA ILE A 134 3.05 2.40 5.67
C ILE A 134 3.91 3.00 6.79
#